data_AF-A0A5M8FSI2-F1
#
_entry.id   AF-A0A5M8FSI2-F1
#
_cell.length_a   1.000
_cell.length_b   1.000
_cell.length_c   1.000
_cell.angle_alpha   90.00
_cell.angle_beta   90.00
_cell.angle_gamma   90.00
#
_symmetry.space_group_name_H-M   'P 1'
#
loop_
_entity.id
_entity.type
_entity.pdbx_description
1 polymer ?
#
loop_
_entity_poly.entity_id
_entity_poly.type
_entity_poly.pdbx_seq_one_letter_code
_entity_poly.pdbx_strand_id
1 'polypeptide(L)'
;MFNQPQTFFRPDELRREHGRIRADLFNRCRLLLSRSRLAHVFVPIRGMQFLAVITPDEVLFVDSEAYAVRGDEGGRMILLAWQRLAAEPRDSLTAPVSMDVVHYHPDQEQTQRRLMAELPKAVDLLLSRQPMKGRVPVGSMKVVTLMPPDPAPPVSGNTEA
;
A
#
# COMPACT_ATOMS: atom_id res chain seq x y z
N MET A 1 -23.64 11.86 -3.74
CA MET A 1 -23.07 10.57 -4.18
C MET A 1 -22.14 10.10 -3.08
N PHE A 2 -22.56 9.17 -2.22
CA PHE A 2 -21.70 8.66 -1.15
C PHE A 2 -20.65 7.76 -1.80
N ASN A 3 -19.40 8.21 -1.85
CA ASN A 3 -18.30 7.39 -2.35
C ASN A 3 -18.05 6.30 -1.31
N GLN A 4 -18.45 5.06 -1.59
CA GLN A 4 -18.18 3.96 -0.67
C GLN A 4 -16.66 3.82 -0.45
N PRO A 5 -16.22 3.53 0.79
CA PRO A 5 -14.81 3.34 1.07
C PRO A 5 -14.28 2.14 0.30
N GLN A 6 -13.07 2.26 -0.25
CA GLN A 6 -12.36 1.11 -0.80
C GLN A 6 -11.75 0.32 0.35
N THR A 7 -12.14 -0.96 0.47
CA THR A 7 -11.58 -1.89 1.45
C THR A 7 -10.32 -2.55 0.91
N PHE A 8 -9.26 -2.50 1.71
CA PHE A 8 -8.00 -3.21 1.45
C PHE A 8 -7.68 -4.15 2.60
N PHE A 9 -7.41 -5.40 2.27
CA PHE A 9 -7.01 -6.40 3.25
C PHE A 9 -5.49 -6.43 3.41
N ARG A 10 -5.03 -6.38 4.66
CA ARG A 10 -3.62 -6.51 5.06
C ARG A 10 -3.39 -7.91 5.62
N PRO A 11 -2.71 -8.82 4.90
CA PRO A 11 -2.37 -10.15 5.42
C PRO A 11 -1.34 -10.08 6.55
N ASP A 12 -1.01 -11.25 7.10
CA ASP A 12 0.08 -11.38 8.06
C ASP A 12 1.42 -11.03 7.43
N GLU A 13 2.26 -10.34 8.22
CA GLU A 13 3.62 -10.00 7.82
C GLU A 13 4.45 -11.29 7.73
N LEU A 14 5.00 -11.55 6.55
CA LEU A 14 5.92 -12.67 6.33
C LEU A 14 7.38 -12.24 6.53
N ARG A 15 7.70 -11.01 6.12
CA ARG A 15 9.07 -10.49 6.18
C ARG A 15 9.08 -8.98 6.24
N ARG A 16 10.03 -8.44 6.99
CA ARG A 16 10.34 -7.01 7.04
C ARG A 16 11.82 -6.78 6.80
N GLU A 17 12.11 -5.81 5.95
CA GLU A 17 13.45 -5.41 5.59
C GLU A 17 13.59 -3.89 5.74
N HIS A 18 14.75 -3.43 6.22
CA HIS A 18 15.03 -2.01 6.22
C HIS A 18 15.48 -1.55 4.83
N GLY A 19 14.96 -0.41 4.38
CA GLY A 19 15.22 0.12 3.05
C GLY A 19 15.32 1.63 3.05
N ARG A 20 15.69 2.17 1.88
CA ARG A 20 15.67 3.60 1.63
C ARG A 20 14.96 3.91 0.33
N ILE A 21 14.15 4.94 0.35
CA ILE A 21 13.54 5.54 -0.84
C ILE A 21 14.32 6.81 -1.19
N ARG A 22 14.50 7.04 -2.50
CA ARG A 22 15.14 8.28 -2.94
C ARG A 22 14.31 9.49 -2.50
N ALA A 23 15.02 10.54 -2.09
CA ALA A 23 14.41 11.75 -1.60
C ALA A 23 13.45 12.40 -2.60
N ASP A 24 13.81 12.36 -3.90
CA ASP A 24 13.02 12.96 -4.96
C ASP A 24 11.66 12.28 -5.12
N LEU A 25 11.63 10.94 -5.08
CA LEU A 25 10.37 10.18 -5.12
C LEU A 25 9.52 10.46 -3.87
N PHE A 26 10.13 10.44 -2.68
CA PHE A 26 9.42 10.74 -1.43
C PHE A 26 8.80 12.13 -1.46
N ASN A 27 9.57 13.15 -1.86
CA ASN A 27 9.10 14.53 -1.93
C ASN A 27 7.94 14.69 -2.95
N ARG A 28 7.99 13.97 -4.08
CA ARG A 28 6.87 13.95 -5.05
C ARG A 28 5.61 13.28 -4.48
N CYS A 29 5.75 12.20 -3.70
CA CYS A 29 4.64 11.60 -2.97
C CYS A 29 4.03 12.57 -1.94
N ARG A 30 4.88 13.33 -1.22
CA ARG A 30 4.42 14.38 -0.28
C ARG A 30 3.68 15.51 -0.98
N LEU A 31 4.17 15.93 -2.15
CA LEU A 31 3.51 16.94 -2.96
C LEU A 31 2.14 16.47 -3.48
N LEU A 32 2.00 15.19 -3.83
CA LEU A 32 0.70 14.61 -4.17
C LEU A 32 -0.25 14.64 -2.96
N LEU A 33 0.22 14.22 -1.78
CA LEU A 33 -0.57 14.25 -0.55
C LEU A 33 -1.02 15.68 -0.21
N SER A 34 -0.13 16.67 -0.29
CA SER A 34 -0.46 18.06 0.05
C SER A 34 -1.50 18.69 -0.90
N ARG A 35 -1.69 18.10 -2.08
CA ARG A 35 -2.73 18.51 -3.05
C ARG A 35 -4.04 17.74 -2.86
N SER A 36 -4.04 16.69 -2.05
CA SER A 36 -5.23 15.92 -1.73
C SER A 36 -6.04 16.58 -0.62
N ARG A 37 -7.36 16.44 -0.69
CA ARG A 37 -8.27 16.79 0.41
C ARG A 37 -8.44 15.64 1.40
N LEU A 38 -7.91 14.47 1.06
CA LEU A 38 -7.95 13.26 1.88
C LEU A 38 -6.56 13.04 2.49
N ALA A 39 -6.51 12.28 3.59
CA ALA A 39 -5.25 11.86 4.20
C ALA A 39 -4.44 10.90 3.32
N HIS A 40 -4.98 10.47 2.18
CA HIS A 40 -4.33 9.55 1.24
C HIS A 40 -4.53 9.97 -0.22
N VAL A 41 -3.71 9.35 -1.09
CA VAL A 41 -3.80 9.48 -2.55
C VAL A 41 -3.72 8.11 -3.20
N PHE A 42 -4.62 7.87 -4.14
CA PHE A 42 -4.61 6.69 -5.00
C PHE A 42 -3.75 6.96 -6.24
N VAL A 43 -2.72 6.14 -6.45
CA VAL A 43 -1.82 6.22 -7.61
C VAL A 43 -1.83 4.89 -8.37
N PRO A 44 -2.54 4.79 -9.50
CA PRO A 44 -2.54 3.60 -10.34
C PRO A 44 -1.16 3.39 -10.99
N ILE A 45 -0.55 2.22 -10.77
CA ILE A 45 0.70 1.78 -11.41
C ILE A 45 0.35 0.82 -12.54
N ARG A 46 0.02 1.38 -13.71
CA ARG A 46 -0.51 0.62 -14.85
C ARG A 46 0.44 -0.45 -15.38
N GLY A 47 1.76 -0.21 -15.34
CA GLY A 47 2.77 -1.19 -15.78
C GLY A 47 2.86 -2.45 -14.92
N MET A 48 2.18 -2.48 -13.77
CA MET A 48 2.13 -3.63 -12.87
C MET A 48 0.71 -4.08 -12.54
N GLN A 49 -0.33 -3.40 -13.04
CA GLN A 49 -1.72 -3.55 -12.59
C GLN A 49 -1.91 -3.33 -11.07
N PHE A 50 -1.05 -2.52 -10.47
CA PHE A 50 -1.10 -2.23 -9.04
C PHE A 50 -1.79 -0.90 -8.77
N LEU A 51 -2.32 -0.76 -7.57
CA LEU A 51 -2.73 0.50 -6.99
C LEU A 51 -1.84 0.81 -5.80
N ALA A 52 -1.08 1.92 -5.87
CA ALA A 52 -0.44 2.45 -4.68
C ALA A 52 -1.44 3.32 -3.92
N VAL A 53 -1.53 3.14 -2.60
CA VAL A 53 -2.21 4.05 -1.70
C VAL A 53 -1.18 4.74 -0.84
N ILE A 54 -0.95 6.02 -1.12
CA ILE A 54 0.06 6.83 -0.43
C ILE A 54 -0.62 7.51 0.74
N THR A 55 -0.02 7.41 1.93
CA THR A 55 -0.44 8.06 3.18
C THR A 55 0.76 8.80 3.81
N PRO A 56 0.59 9.53 4.93
CA PRO A 56 1.68 10.27 5.55
C PRO A 56 2.78 9.41 6.16
N ASP A 57 2.56 8.14 6.44
CA ASP A 57 3.54 7.28 7.12
C ASP A 57 3.81 5.98 6.36
N GLU A 58 2.94 5.61 5.42
CA GLU A 58 3.07 4.41 4.61
C GLU A 58 2.65 4.57 3.14
N VAL A 59 3.17 3.69 2.29
CA VAL A 59 2.66 3.43 0.94
C VAL A 59 2.24 1.97 0.85
N LEU A 60 0.96 1.74 0.56
CA LEU A 60 0.40 0.41 0.39
C LEU A 60 0.38 0.04 -1.10
N PHE A 61 0.89 -1.12 -1.45
CA PHE A 61 0.85 -1.64 -2.81
C PHE A 61 -0.17 -2.77 -2.87
N VAL A 62 -1.26 -2.45 -3.56
CA VAL A 62 -2.41 -3.32 -3.71
C VAL A 62 -2.38 -3.90 -5.11
N ASP A 63 -2.52 -5.20 -5.21
CA ASP A 63 -2.75 -5.86 -6.49
C ASP A 63 -4.21 -5.66 -6.89
N SER A 64 -4.45 -5.15 -8.10
CA SER A 64 -5.82 -4.91 -8.57
C SER A 64 -6.58 -6.21 -8.84
N GLU A 65 -5.88 -7.33 -9.04
CA GLU A 65 -6.46 -8.63 -9.34
C GLU A 65 -6.65 -9.49 -8.08
N ALA A 66 -5.90 -9.22 -7.01
CA ALA A 66 -6.01 -9.96 -5.76
C ALA A 66 -7.19 -9.46 -4.91
N TYR A 67 -8.19 -10.32 -4.72
CA TYR A 67 -9.42 -10.01 -3.98
C TYR A 67 -9.64 -11.01 -2.84
N ALA A 68 -10.06 -10.52 -1.68
CA ALA A 68 -10.42 -11.32 -0.51
C ALA A 68 -11.82 -10.96 -0.02
N VAL A 69 -12.49 -11.92 0.60
CA VAL A 69 -13.81 -11.77 1.22
C VAL A 69 -13.73 -12.26 2.65
N ARG A 70 -14.28 -11.48 3.60
CA ARG A 70 -14.41 -11.87 5.01
C ARG A 70 -15.76 -11.44 5.56
N GLY A 71 -16.58 -12.41 5.92
CA GLY A 71 -18.00 -12.16 6.24
C GLY A 71 -18.67 -11.48 5.04
N ASP A 72 -19.32 -10.35 5.28
CA ASP A 72 -19.98 -9.55 4.24
C ASP A 72 -19.07 -8.50 3.59
N GLU A 73 -17.78 -8.45 3.96
CA GLU A 73 -16.83 -7.46 3.42
C GLU A 73 -15.92 -8.07 2.36
N GLY A 74 -15.96 -7.52 1.15
CA GLY A 74 -15.01 -7.81 0.07
C GLY A 74 -14.05 -6.65 -0.17
N GLY A 75 -12.83 -6.94 -0.62
CA GLY A 75 -11.76 -5.95 -0.77
C GLY A 75 -10.51 -6.49 -1.44
N ARG A 76 -9.65 -5.58 -1.90
CA ARG A 76 -8.40 -5.97 -2.58
C ARG A 76 -7.27 -6.21 -1.58
N MET A 77 -6.30 -7.02 -1.97
CA MET A 77 -5.22 -7.43 -1.06
C MET A 77 -3.97 -6.55 -1.19
N ILE A 78 -3.40 -6.17 -0.06
CA ILE A 78 -2.09 -5.51 0.04
C ILE A 78 -1.03 -6.61 -0.08
N LEU A 79 -0.16 -6.49 -1.09
CA LEU A 79 0.95 -7.44 -1.29
C LEU A 79 2.24 -6.98 -0.61
N LEU A 80 2.44 -5.66 -0.58
CA LEU A 80 3.65 -5.04 -0.06
C LEU A 80 3.30 -3.68 0.56
N ALA A 81 3.98 -3.29 1.63
CA ALA A 81 3.91 -1.94 2.16
C ALA A 81 5.30 -1.35 2.39
N TRP A 82 5.44 -0.05 2.12
CA TRP A 82 6.55 0.73 2.67
C TRP A 82 6.03 1.47 3.90
N GLN A 83 6.53 1.13 5.08
CA GLN A 83 6.09 1.69 6.36
C GLN A 83 7.17 2.55 6.99
N ARG A 84 6.80 3.28 8.05
CA ARG A 84 7.71 4.12 8.84
C ARG A 84 8.49 5.10 7.98
N LEU A 85 7.85 5.62 6.92
CA LEU A 85 8.47 6.55 6.00
C LEU A 85 8.90 7.81 6.74
N ALA A 86 10.20 8.12 6.69
CA ALA A 86 10.79 9.25 7.40
C ALA A 86 10.62 9.17 8.93
N ALA A 87 10.57 7.97 9.51
CA ALA A 87 10.61 7.80 10.96
C ALA A 87 11.95 8.22 11.58
N GLU A 88 13.02 8.20 10.78
CA GLU A 88 14.32 8.76 11.16
C GLU A 88 14.44 10.22 10.71
N PRO A 89 15.09 11.09 11.50
CA PRO A 89 15.36 12.46 11.10
C PRO A 89 16.26 12.48 9.85
N ARG A 90 16.12 13.55 9.07
CA ARG A 90 16.88 13.77 7.85
C ARG A 90 17.57 15.13 7.93
N ASP A 91 18.85 15.15 7.61
CA ASP A 91 19.64 16.39 7.62
C ASP A 91 19.39 17.26 6.37
N SER A 92 18.74 16.71 5.34
CA SER A 92 18.48 17.42 4.09
C SER A 92 17.27 16.87 3.33
N LEU A 93 16.61 17.75 2.56
CA LEU A 93 15.54 17.40 1.62
C LEU A 93 15.98 16.49 0.48
N THR A 94 17.29 16.37 0.21
CA THR A 94 17.86 15.50 -0.82
C THR A 94 18.44 14.19 -0.26
N ALA A 95 18.56 14.07 1.07
CA ALA A 95 19.01 12.84 1.71
C ALA A 95 17.96 11.72 1.53
N PRO A 96 18.35 10.48 1.19
CA PRO A 96 17.43 9.34 1.11
C PRO A 96 16.63 9.16 2.39
N VAL A 97 15.39 8.69 2.25
CA VAL A 97 14.45 8.54 3.37
C VAL A 97 14.43 7.09 3.80
N SER A 98 14.55 6.82 5.09
CA SER A 98 14.41 5.48 5.65
C SER A 98 12.96 5.00 5.57
N MET A 99 12.82 3.69 5.42
CA MET A 99 11.54 2.99 5.41
C MET A 99 11.74 1.53 5.79
N ASP A 100 10.65 0.89 6.19
CA ASP A 100 10.58 -0.56 6.27
C ASP A 100 9.78 -1.10 5.08
N VAL A 101 10.33 -2.10 4.40
CA VAL A 101 9.63 -2.85 3.36
C VAL A 101 9.02 -4.07 4.02
N VAL A 102 7.68 -4.13 4.02
CA VAL A 102 6.92 -5.23 4.61
C VAL A 102 6.30 -6.06 3.50
N HIS A 103 6.63 -7.35 3.48
CA HIS A 103 6.15 -8.33 2.52
C HIS A 103 5.06 -9.19 3.15
N TYR A 104 3.92 -9.27 2.46
CA TYR A 104 2.77 -10.08 2.89
C TYR A 104 2.57 -11.35 2.05
N HIS A 105 3.45 -11.58 1.06
CA HIS A 105 3.42 -12.74 0.18
C HIS A 105 4.84 -13.26 -0.09
N PRO A 106 5.05 -14.57 -0.33
CA PRO A 106 6.35 -15.10 -0.75
C PRO A 106 6.81 -14.52 -2.10
N ASP A 107 8.13 -14.58 -2.32
CA ASP A 107 8.85 -14.29 -3.57
C ASP A 107 8.70 -12.86 -4.15
N GLN A 108 8.45 -11.88 -3.28
CA GLN A 108 8.18 -10.49 -3.68
C GLN A 108 9.42 -9.59 -3.87
N GLU A 109 10.64 -10.15 -3.94
CA GLU A 109 11.85 -9.33 -4.18
C GLU A 109 11.79 -8.66 -5.57
N GLN A 110 11.36 -9.42 -6.58
CA GLN A 110 11.17 -8.88 -7.93
C GLN A 110 10.08 -7.80 -7.96
N THR A 111 9.02 -7.96 -7.17
CA THR A 111 7.96 -6.96 -7.02
C THR A 111 8.51 -5.66 -6.45
N GLN A 112 9.29 -5.72 -5.37
CA GLN A 112 9.93 -4.56 -4.77
C GLN A 112 10.83 -3.82 -5.77
N ARG A 113 11.67 -4.55 -6.53
CA ARG A 113 12.53 -3.97 -7.57
C ARG A 113 11.73 -3.27 -8.67
N ARG A 114 10.64 -3.89 -9.13
CA ARG A 114 9.75 -3.28 -10.15
C ARG A 114 9.03 -2.05 -9.61
N LEU A 115 8.57 -2.07 -8.37
CA LEU A 115 7.92 -0.92 -7.73
C LEU A 115 8.85 0.30 -7.67
N MET A 116 10.13 0.09 -7.36
CA MET A 116 11.13 1.16 -7.38
C MET A 116 11.30 1.81 -8.76
N ALA A 117 11.07 1.07 -9.85
CA ALA A 117 11.14 1.58 -11.22
C ALA A 117 9.83 2.19 -11.72
N GLU A 118 8.68 1.64 -11.32
CA GLU A 118 7.37 1.99 -11.86
C GLU A 118 6.62 3.06 -11.07
N LEU A 119 6.76 3.10 -9.74
CA LEU A 119 6.10 4.10 -8.90
C LEU A 119 6.50 5.54 -9.28
N PRO A 120 7.78 5.88 -9.52
CA PRO A 120 8.16 7.22 -9.97
C PRO A 120 7.39 7.68 -11.20
N LYS A 121 7.30 6.81 -12.22
CA LYS A 121 6.60 7.11 -13.48
C LYS A 121 5.12 7.39 -13.24
N ALA A 122 4.48 6.59 -12.38
CA ALA A 122 3.07 6.74 -12.05
C ALA A 122 2.79 8.05 -11.27
N VAL A 123 3.66 8.39 -10.32
CA VAL A 123 3.60 9.64 -9.56
C VAL A 123 3.79 10.86 -10.47
N ASP A 124 4.78 10.83 -11.36
CA ASP A 124 5.07 11.93 -12.29
C ASP A 124 3.92 12.14 -13.29
N LEU A 125 3.32 11.04 -13.78
CA LEU A 125 2.13 11.10 -14.63
C LEU A 125 0.94 11.74 -13.89
N LEU A 126 0.74 11.43 -12.61
CA LEU A 126 -0.36 12.02 -11.85
C LEU A 126 -0.10 13.51 -11.56
N LEU A 127 1.13 13.88 -11.22
CA LEU A 127 1.53 15.27 -10.99
C LEU A 127 1.38 16.13 -12.25
N SER A 128 1.74 15.61 -13.43
CA SER A 128 1.59 16.33 -14.70
C SER A 128 0.13 16.52 -15.12
N ARG A 129 -0.76 15.60 -14.72
CA ARG A 129 -2.21 15.66 -14.99
C ARG A 129 -3.00 16.53 -14.01
N GLN A 130 -2.40 16.96 -12.91
CA GLN A 130 -3.02 17.86 -11.95
C GLN A 130 -2.64 19.31 -12.22
N PRO A 131 -3.43 20.09 -12.99
CA PRO A 131 -3.41 21.53 -12.83
C PRO A 131 -3.88 21.88 -11.41
N MET A 132 -3.53 23.07 -10.90
CA MET A 132 -3.79 23.60 -9.54
C MET A 132 -5.24 23.52 -8.99
N LYS A 133 -6.18 22.84 -9.66
CA LYS A 133 -7.56 22.62 -9.21
C LYS A 133 -7.97 21.14 -9.27
N GLY A 134 -7.78 20.44 -8.14
CA GLY A 134 -8.88 19.71 -7.50
C GLY A 134 -9.38 18.37 -8.08
N ARG A 135 -8.58 17.59 -8.80
CA ARG A 135 -8.95 16.19 -9.12
C ARG A 135 -7.89 15.18 -8.66
N VAL A 136 -7.93 14.85 -7.37
CA VAL A 136 -7.49 13.53 -6.89
C VAL A 136 -8.72 12.61 -6.95
N PRO A 137 -8.61 11.35 -7.37
CA PRO A 137 -9.69 10.38 -7.20
C PRO A 137 -10.17 10.40 -5.76
N VAL A 138 -11.41 10.85 -5.55
CA VAL A 138 -12.00 11.00 -4.22
C VAL A 138 -12.54 9.65 -3.80
N GLY A 139 -12.09 9.14 -2.66
CA GLY A 139 -12.72 8.01 -2.00
C GLY A 139 -12.08 7.73 -0.66
N SER A 140 -12.88 7.44 0.35
CA SER A 140 -12.38 6.95 1.63
C SER A 140 -11.70 5.59 1.46
N MET A 141 -10.76 5.28 2.34
CA MET A 141 -10.08 4.00 2.40
C MET A 141 -10.39 3.33 3.73
N LYS A 142 -10.56 2.00 3.73
CA LYS A 142 -10.57 1.16 4.93
C LYS A 142 -9.50 0.08 4.78
N VAL A 143 -8.57 -0.01 5.72
CA VAL A 143 -7.61 -1.13 5.79
C VAL A 143 -8.08 -2.10 6.85
N VAL A 144 -8.11 -3.38 6.51
CA VAL A 144 -8.63 -4.45 7.36
C VAL A 144 -7.57 -5.55 7.48
N THR A 145 -7.16 -5.90 8.70
CA THR A 145 -6.23 -7.01 8.91
C THR A 145 -6.93 -8.33 8.55
N LEU A 146 -6.33 -9.09 7.64
CA LEU A 146 -6.64 -10.49 7.38
C LEU A 146 -6.00 -11.29 8.54
N MET A 147 -6.74 -11.49 9.63
CA MET A 147 -6.34 -12.46 10.66
C MET A 147 -6.30 -13.86 10.00
N PRO A 148 -5.41 -14.78 10.42
CA PRO A 148 -5.45 -16.14 9.93
C PRO A 148 -6.86 -16.73 10.13
N PRO A 149 -7.31 -17.66 9.25
CA PRO A 149 -8.56 -18.36 9.49
C PRO A 149 -8.54 -18.91 10.92
N ASP A 150 -9.65 -18.73 11.64
CA ASP A 150 -9.86 -19.27 12.99
C ASP A 150 -9.33 -20.70 13.01
N PRO A 151 -8.43 -21.10 13.95
CA PRO A 151 -7.95 -22.46 14.02
C PRO A 151 -9.13 -23.40 13.91
N ALA A 152 -9.08 -24.31 12.92
CA ALA A 152 -10.14 -25.27 12.70
C ALA A 152 -10.53 -25.89 14.05
N PRO A 153 -11.84 -25.98 14.38
CA PRO A 153 -12.26 -26.54 15.64
C PRO A 153 -11.59 -27.90 15.81
N PRO A 154 -11.09 -28.25 17.02
CA PRO A 154 -10.38 -29.50 17.23
C PRO A 154 -11.24 -30.63 16.69
N VAL A 155 -10.71 -31.39 15.72
CA VAL A 155 -11.35 -32.59 15.23
C VAL A 155 -11.51 -33.50 16.44
N SER A 156 -12.73 -33.63 16.96
CA SER A 156 -13.05 -34.58 18.00
C SER A 156 -12.60 -35.95 17.51
N GLY A 157 -11.51 -36.45 18.09
CA GLY A 157 -11.04 -37.79 17.85
C GLY A 157 -12.13 -38.75 18.31
N ASN A 158 -12.79 -39.42 17.38
CA ASN A 158 -13.56 -40.61 17.68
C ASN A 158 -12.57 -41.68 18.13
N THR A 159 -12.41 -41.83 19.45
CA THR A 159 -11.90 -43.06 20.04
C THR A 159 -13.06 -44.04 20.08
N GLU A 160 -13.16 -44.88 19.05
CA GLU A 160 -13.84 -46.17 19.14
C GLU A 160 -12.77 -47.27 19.16
N ALA A 161 -12.56 -47.82 20.35
CA ALA A 161 -12.06 -49.17 20.60
C ALA A 161 -12.53 -49.60 22.00
#